data_AF-A0A6M5YHF9-F1
#
_entry.id   AF-A0A6M5YHF9-F1
#
_cell.length_a   1.000
_cell.length_b   1.000
_cell.length_c   1.000
_cell.angle_alpha   90.00
_cell.angle_beta   90.00
_cell.angle_gamma   90.00
#
_symmetry.space_group_name_H-M   'P 1'
#
loop_
_entity.id
_entity.type
_entity.pdbx_description
1 polymer ?
#
loop_
_entity_poly.entity_id
_entity_poly.type
_entity_poly.pdbx_seq_one_letter_code
_entity_poly.pdbx_strand_id
1 'polypeptide(L)' 'MVERRIELDRRYARKKKMRKLKAQLETATGEQREKLLYKVKRLSPFWTPPAKPEAK' A
#
# COMPACT_ATOMS: atom_id res chain seq x y z
N MET A 1 15.40 4.96 -24.39
CA MET A 1 14.36 5.84 -23.81
C MET A 1 13.00 5.16 -23.57
N VAL A 2 12.67 4.04 -24.23
CA VAL A 2 11.42 3.28 -24.01
C VAL A 2 11.47 2.44 -22.72
N GLU A 3 12.60 1.79 -22.43
CA GLU A 3 12.80 1.00 -21.20
C GLU A 3 12.63 1.85 -19.93
N ARG A 4 13.19 3.07 -19.96
CA ARG A 4 13.00 4.06 -18.89
C ARG A 4 11.53 4.46 -18.72
N ARG A 5 10.75 4.55 -19.80
CA ARG A 5 9.31 4.85 -19.71
C ARG A 5 8.55 3.69 -19.07
N ILE A 6 8.79 2.45 -19.53
CA ILE A 6 8.17 1.24 -18.97
C ILE A 6 8.50 1.09 -17.48
N GLU A 7 9.75 1.34 -17.10
CA GLU A 7 10.19 1.30 -15.70
C GLU A 7 9.49 2.37 -14.86
N LEU A 8 9.41 3.61 -15.36
CA LEU A 8 8.69 4.69 -14.70
C LEU A 8 7.21 4.38 -14.54
N ASP A 9 6.57 3.82 -15.56
CA ASP A 9 5.16 3.45 -15.52
C ASP A 9 4.91 2.34 -14.49
N ARG A 10 5.78 1.33 -14.42
CA ARG A 10 5.74 0.29 -13.36
C ARG A 10 5.90 0.91 -11.97
N ARG A 11 6.83 1.86 -11.81
CA ARG A 11 7.05 2.58 -10.55
C ARG A 11 5.81 3.38 -10.15
N TYR A 12 5.21 4.12 -11.08
CA TYR A 12 4.01 4.91 -10.82
C TYR A 12 2.79 4.04 -10.56
N ALA A 13 2.63 2.93 -11.26
CA ALA A 13 1.59 1.94 -11.00
C ALA A 13 1.72 1.35 -9.58
N ARG A 14 2.94 0.98 -9.16
CA ARG A 14 3.21 0.51 -7.79
C ARG A 14 2.88 1.58 -6.75
N LYS A 15 3.28 2.84 -7.00
CA LYS A 15 2.97 3.98 -6.12
C LYS A 15 1.46 4.22 -6.02
N LYS A 16 0.74 4.21 -7.14
CA LYS A 16 -0.73 4.37 -7.19
C LYS A 16 -1.44 3.25 -6.42
N LYS A 17 -1.00 2.00 -6.60
CA LYS A 17 -1.54 0.83 -5.89
C LYS A 17 -1.30 0.93 -4.37
N MET A 18 -0.08 1.30 -3.96
CA MET A 18 0.22 1.53 -2.54
C MET A 18 -0.63 2.63 -1.92
N ARG A 19 -0.84 3.76 -2.63
CA ARG A 19 -1.73 4.83 -2.15
C ARG A 19 -3.16 4.33 -1.93
N LYS A 20 -3.70 3.56 -2.89
CA LYS A 20 -5.05 2.98 -2.77
C LYS A 20 -5.17 2.03 -1.58
N LEU A 21 -4.20 1.14 -1.40
CA LEU A 21 -4.21 0.19 -0.27
C LEU A 21 -4.12 0.88 1.08
N LYS A 22 -3.29 1.94 1.20
CA LYS A 22 -3.19 2.73 2.43
C LYS A 22 -4.51 3.45 2.75
N ALA A 23 -5.14 4.09 1.77
CA ALA A 23 -6.44 4.72 1.96
C ALA A 23 -7.52 3.69 2.40
N GLN A 24 -7.50 2.49 1.83
CA GLN A 24 -8.42 1.42 2.26
C GLN A 24 -8.11 0.91 3.68
N LEU A 25 -6.86 0.99 4.15
CA LEU A 25 -6.49 0.58 5.51
C LEU A 25 -6.96 1.55 6.60
N GLU A 26 -7.26 2.80 6.26
CA GLU A 26 -7.77 3.79 7.21
C GLU A 26 -9.15 3.39 7.74
N THR A 27 -10.01 2.88 6.85
CA THR A 27 -11.39 2.49 7.18
C THR A 27 -11.58 0.99 7.37
N ALA A 28 -10.65 0.15 6.91
CA ALA A 28 -10.78 -1.31 7.02
C ALA A 28 -10.62 -1.83 8.46
N THR A 29 -11.49 -2.76 8.82
CA THR A 29 -11.54 -3.48 10.10
C THR A 29 -11.56 -5.00 9.88
N GLY A 30 -11.26 -5.76 10.93
CA GLY A 30 -11.30 -7.23 10.92
C GLY A 30 -10.51 -7.89 9.80
N GLU A 31 -11.09 -8.93 9.20
CA GLU A 31 -10.47 -9.76 8.16
C GLU A 31 -10.08 -8.94 6.90
N GLN A 32 -10.85 -7.90 6.56
CA GLN A 32 -10.53 -7.05 5.41
C GLN A 32 -9.22 -6.29 5.62
N ARG A 33 -8.97 -5.82 6.86
CA ARG A 33 -7.73 -5.13 7.22
C ARG A 33 -6.53 -6.05 7.07
N GLU A 34 -6.64 -7.32 7.48
CA GLU A 34 -5.57 -8.32 7.35
C GLU A 34 -5.26 -8.62 5.89
N LYS A 35 -6.29 -8.81 5.05
CA LYS A 35 -6.13 -9.01 3.60
C LYS A 35 -5.44 -7.82 2.94
N LEU A 36 -5.73 -6.60 3.36
CA LEU A 36 -5.05 -5.39 2.87
C LEU A 36 -3.60 -5.31 3.36
N LEU A 37 -3.35 -5.59 4.64
CA LEU A 37 -1.99 -5.64 5.20
C LEU A 37 -1.12 -6.66 4.48
N TYR A 38 -1.65 -7.85 4.18
CA TYR A 38 -0.95 -8.85 3.38
C TYR A 38 -0.53 -8.30 2.01
N LYS A 39 -1.44 -7.63 1.30
CA LYS A 39 -1.14 -7.01 0.00
C LYS A 39 -0.08 -5.92 0.12
N VAL A 40 -0.10 -5.12 1.19
CA VAL A 40 0.91 -4.09 1.41
C VAL A 40 2.27 -4.71 1.72
N LYS A 41 2.35 -5.71 2.59
CA LYS A 41 3.60 -6.42 2.90
C LYS A 41 4.23 -7.06 1.65
N ARG A 42 3.43 -7.63 0.74
CA ARG A 42 3.94 -8.14 -0.54
C ARG A 42 4.53 -7.05 -1.44
N LEU A 43 3.97 -5.83 -1.39
CA LEU A 43 4.46 -4.70 -2.19
C LEU A 43 5.57 -3.92 -1.50
N SER A 44 5.68 -3.96 -0.18
CA SER A 44 6.71 -3.29 0.60
C SER A 44 6.90 -4.06 1.90
N PRO A 45 7.79 -5.06 1.92
CA PRO A 45 7.98 -5.94 3.08
C PRO A 45 8.36 -5.20 4.36
N PHE A 46 9.11 -4.10 4.21
CA PHE A 46 9.59 -3.27 5.32
C PHE A 46 8.64 -2.13 5.67
N TRP A 47 7.45 -2.06 5.07
CA TRP A 47 6.47 -1.05 5.43
C TRP A 47 5.80 -1.40 6.75
N THR A 48 6.02 -0.56 7.74
CA THR A 48 5.27 -0.59 9.00
C THR A 48 4.03 0.30 8.90
N PRO A 49 2.87 -0.18 9.37
CA PRO A 49 1.70 0.68 9.46
C PRO A 49 2.00 1.81 10.46
N PRO A 50 1.57 3.06 10.18
CA PRO A 50 1.61 4.11 11.18
C PRO A 50 0.77 3.66 12.38
N ALA A 51 1.28 3.87 13.60
CA ALA A 51 0.51 3.61 14.81
C ALA A 51 -0.82 4.35 14.66
N LYS A 52 -1.94 3.62 14.73
CA LYS A 52 -3.25 4.25 14.73
C LYS A 52 -3.24 5.17 15.97
N PRO A 53 -3.49 6.48 15.85
CA PRO A 53 -3.66 7.29 17.05
C PRO A 53 -4.79 6.62 17.83
N GLU A 54 -4.48 6.17 19.04
CA GLU A 54 -5.48 5.59 19.92
C GLU A 54 -6.61 6.61 20.01
N ALA A 55 -7.82 6.19 19.64
CA ALA A 55 -9.00 7.00 19.82
C ALA A 55 -9.17 7.13 21.34
N LYS A 56 -8.72 8.26 21.88
CA LYS A 56 -9.08 8.72 23.21
C LYS A 56 -10.54 9.12 23.24
#